data_AF-A0A7H8S5K6-F1
#
_entry.id   AF-A0A7H8S5K6-F1
#
_cell.length_a   1.000
_cell.length_b   1.000
_cell.length_c   1.000
_cell.angle_alpha   90.00
_cell.angle_beta   90.00
_cell.angle_gamma   90.00
#
_symmetry.space_group_name_H-M   'P 1'
#
loop_
_entity.id
_entity.type
_entity.pdbx_description
1 polymer ?
#
loop_
_entity_poly.entity_id
_entity_poly.type
_entity_poly.pdbx_seq_one_letter_code
_entity_poly.pdbx_strand_id
1 'polypeptide(L)' 'MIRIIAVLMLLIPGLISAYGIKLMRDSIFNEFYSIFFHIGIQFTVGFLLFIGGILFIGGFIVYRDRKKQKQHRNKDD' A
#
# COMPACT_ATOMS: atom_id res chain seq x y z
N MET A 1 -8.12 -2.23 21.78
CA MET A 1 -7.84 -3.48 21.05
C MET A 1 -8.03 -3.36 19.53
N ILE A 2 -9.21 -3.02 18.98
CA ILE A 2 -9.48 -2.93 17.52
C ILE A 2 -8.57 -1.94 16.73
N ARG A 3 -8.00 -0.92 17.38
CA ARG A 3 -7.12 0.05 16.70
C ARG A 3 -5.79 -0.56 16.25
N ILE A 4 -5.20 -1.46 17.04
CA ILE A 4 -3.91 -2.11 16.75
C ILE A 4 -4.02 -3.07 15.55
N ILE A 5 -5.11 -3.84 15.48
CA ILE A 5 -5.38 -4.76 14.37
C ILE A 5 -5.46 -4.01 13.03
N ALA A 6 -6.06 -2.83 13.02
CA ALA A 6 -6.14 -2.02 11.80
C ALA A 6 -4.77 -1.47 11.36
N VAL A 7 -3.88 -1.15 12.30
CA VAL A 7 -2.51 -0.75 11.97
C VAL A 7 -1.72 -1.94 11.45
N LEU A 8 -1.89 -3.13 12.05
CA LEU A 8 -1.33 -4.39 11.55
C LEU A 8 -1.81 -4.74 10.13
N MET A 9 -3.09 -4.51 9.82
CA MET A 9 -3.62 -4.70 8.47
C MET A 9 -3.06 -3.69 7.45
N LEU A 10 -2.72 -2.48 7.89
CA LEU A 10 -2.06 -1.45 7.06
C LEU A 10 -0.56 -1.73 6.88
N LEU A 11 0.03 -2.56 7.73
CA LEU A 11 1.45 -2.90 7.68
C LEU A 11 1.79 -3.71 6.43
N ILE A 12 0.94 -4.66 6.04
CA ILE A 12 1.11 -5.48 4.84
C ILE A 12 1.19 -4.63 3.55
N PRO A 13 0.20 -3.79 3.21
CA PRO A 13 0.27 -2.94 2.02
C PRO A 13 1.38 -1.89 2.13
N GLY A 14 1.72 -1.43 3.34
CA GLY A 14 2.88 -0.55 3.56
C GLY A 14 4.21 -1.21 3.20
N LEU A 15 4.41 -2.47 3.61
CA LEU A 15 5.59 -3.26 3.24
C LEU A 15 5.64 -3.52 1.73
N ILE A 16 4.50 -3.80 1.11
CA ILE A 16 4.39 -3.98 -0.35
C ILE A 16 4.80 -2.69 -1.08
N SER A 17 4.32 -1.52 -0.62
CA SER A 17 4.73 -0.24 -1.18
C SER A 17 6.23 0.02 -1.02
N ALA A 18 6.79 -0.26 0.17
CA ALA A 18 8.23 -0.10 0.41
C ALA A 18 9.07 -1.03 -0.49
N TYR A 19 8.61 -2.26 -0.72
CA TYR A 19 9.23 -3.19 -1.66
C TYR A 19 9.15 -2.70 -3.10
N GLY A 20 8.02 -2.10 -3.50
CA GLY A 20 7.86 -1.46 -4.81
C GLY A 20 8.89 -0.34 -5.05
N ILE A 21 9.10 0.53 -4.05
CA ILE A 21 10.14 1.59 -4.09
C ILE A 21 11.52 0.98 -4.25
N LYS A 22 11.82 -0.10 -3.52
CA LYS A 22 13.10 -0.82 -3.65
C LYS A 22 13.31 -1.31 -5.08
N LEU A 23 12.30 -1.94 -5.69
CA LEU A 23 12.38 -2.40 -7.09
C LEU A 23 12.62 -1.25 -8.08
N MET A 24 11.94 -0.11 -7.89
CA MET A 24 12.12 1.08 -8.72
C MET A 24 13.53 1.64 -8.59
N ARG A 25 14.06 1.72 -7.36
CA ARG A 25 15.43 2.15 -7.08
C ARG A 25 16.43 1.21 -7.77
N ASP A 26 16.28 -0.09 -7.57
CA ASP A 26 17.18 -1.10 -8.15
C ASP A 26 17.18 -1.00 -9.69
N SER A 27 16.03 -0.67 -10.30
CA SER A 27 15.92 -0.41 -11.74
C SER A 27 16.71 0.82 -12.20
N ILE A 28 16.78 1.89 -11.39
CA ILE A 28 17.53 3.12 -11.69
C ILE A 28 19.04 2.89 -11.60
N PHE A 29 19.50 2.06 -10.66
CA PHE A 29 20.92 1.71 -10.50
C PHE A 29 21.36 0.57 -11.43
N ASN A 30 20.52 0.16 -12.38
CA ASN A 30 20.78 -0.94 -13.31
C ASN A 30 21.05 -2.27 -12.58
N GLU A 31 20.53 -2.41 -11.35
CA GLU A 31 20.62 -3.60 -10.51
C GLU A 31 19.41 -4.49 -10.84
N PHE A 32 19.67 -5.46 -11.70
CA PHE A 32 18.62 -6.22 -12.36
C PHE A 32 18.49 -7.62 -11.76
N TYR A 33 17.26 -7.97 -11.40
CA TYR A 33 16.93 -9.35 -11.05
C TYR A 33 16.59 -10.13 -12.32
N SER A 34 17.26 -11.27 -12.55
CA SER A 34 17.03 -12.15 -13.72
C SER A 34 15.56 -12.57 -13.92
N ILE A 35 14.74 -12.46 -12.87
CA ILE A 35 13.31 -12.77 -12.90
C ILE A 35 12.51 -11.79 -13.79
N PHE A 36 12.95 -10.53 -13.95
CA PHE A 36 12.13 -9.49 -14.58
C PHE A 36 12.35 -9.29 -16.09
N PHE A 37 13.25 -10.03 -16.73
CA PHE A 37 13.68 -9.98 -18.15
C PHE A 37 14.11 -8.62 -18.73
N HIS A 38 13.52 -7.50 -18.29
CA HIS A 38 13.81 -6.13 -18.69
C HIS A 38 13.73 -5.16 -17.50
N ILE A 39 14.65 -4.18 -17.47
CA ILE A 39 14.68 -3.11 -16.45
C ILE A 39 13.38 -2.30 -16.41
N GLY A 40 12.75 -2.06 -17.57
CA GLY A 40 11.47 -1.34 -17.66
C GLY A 40 10.30 -2.11 -17.04
N ILE A 41 10.33 -3.45 -17.13
CA ILE A 41 9.32 -4.30 -16.48
C ILE A 41 9.53 -4.28 -14.97
N GLN A 42 10.76 -4.40 -14.49
CA GLN A 42 11.10 -4.28 -13.07
C GLN A 42 10.62 -2.94 -12.48
N PHE A 43 10.85 -1.83 -13.19
CA PHE A 43 10.37 -0.52 -12.78
C PHE A 43 8.83 -0.45 -12.75
N THR A 44 8.16 -0.94 -13.81
CA THR A 44 6.70 -0.91 -13.92
C THR A 44 6.03 -1.75 -12.83
N VAL A 45 6.57 -2.93 -12.52
CA VAL A 45 6.09 -3.77 -11.43
C VAL A 45 6.31 -3.08 -10.08
N GLY A 46 7.50 -2.51 -9.85
CA GLY A 46 7.77 -1.73 -8.64
C GLY A 46 6.80 -0.55 -8.47
N PHE A 47 6.51 0.15 -9.56
CA PHE A 47 5.58 1.27 -9.60
C PHE A 47 4.13 0.85 -9.31
N LEU A 48 3.67 -0.27 -9.89
CA LEU A 48 2.35 -0.84 -9.62
C LEU A 48 2.20 -1.28 -8.16
N LEU A 49 3.24 -1.91 -7.57
CA LEU A 49 3.24 -2.30 -6.16
C LEU A 49 3.22 -1.07 -5.24
N PHE A 50 3.97 -0.03 -5.60
CA PHE A 50 3.99 1.24 -4.87
C PHE A 50 2.62 1.93 -4.88
N ILE A 51 2.06 2.20 -6.07
CA ILE A 51 0.74 2.82 -6.23
C ILE A 51 -0.35 1.95 -5.61
N GLY A 52 -0.33 0.65 -5.88
CA GLY A 52 -1.32 -0.29 -5.34
C GLY A 52 -1.35 -0.27 -3.81
N GLY A 53 -0.19 -0.29 -3.15
CA GLY A 53 -0.14 -0.21 -1.70
C GLY A 53 -0.60 1.15 -1.15
N ILE A 54 -0.28 2.28 -1.81
CA ILE A 54 -0.79 3.61 -1.41
C ILE A 54 -2.31 3.69 -1.58
N LEU A 55 -2.84 3.26 -2.72
CA LEU A 55 -4.28 3.26 -2.99
C LEU A 55 -5.03 2.39 -1.98
N PHE A 56 -4.45 1.24 -1.62
CA PHE A 56 -5.02 0.36 -0.60
C PHE A 56 -5.03 1.01 0.78
N ILE A 57 -3.93 1.63 1.20
CA ILE A 57 -3.83 2.37 2.47
C ILE A 57 -4.86 3.51 2.52
N GLY A 58 -4.91 4.34 1.47
CA GLY A 58 -5.84 5.45 1.37
C GLY A 58 -7.30 4.99 1.35
N GLY A 59 -7.62 3.96 0.56
CA GLY A 59 -8.95 3.37 0.50
C GLY A 59 -9.40 2.78 1.84
N PHE A 60 -8.51 2.10 2.55
CA PHE A 60 -8.78 1.57 3.89
C PHE A 60 -9.06 2.68 4.91
N ILE A 61 -8.28 3.77 4.89
CA ILE A 61 -8.50 4.92 5.76
C ILE A 61 -9.88 5.54 5.50
N VAL A 62 -10.25 5.76 4.24
CA VAL A 62 -11.56 6.31 3.85
C VAL A 62 -12.71 5.38 4.29
N TYR A 63 -12.59 4.07 4.05
CA TYR A 63 -13.59 3.09 4.46
C TYR A 63 -13.78 3.09 5.98
N ARG A 64 -12.68 3.11 6.74
CA ARG A 64 -12.69 3.14 8.20
C ARG A 64 -13.30 4.43 8.73
N ASP A 65 -13.01 5.57 8.11
CA ASP A 65 -13.53 6.87 8.55
C ASP A 65 -15.04 6.97 8.35
N ARG A 66 -15.55 6.54 7.19
CA ARG A 66 -16.99 6.48 6.91
C ARG A 66 -17.75 5.63 7.93
N LYS A 67 -17.16 4.52 8.38
CA LYS A 67 -17.76 3.63 9.39
C LYS A 67 -17.85 4.30 10.78
N LYS A 68 -16.90 5.17 11.12
CA LYS A 68 -16.92 5.92 12.39
C LYS A 68 -17.96 7.04 12.40
N GLN A 69 -18.12 7.75 11.29
CA GLN A 69 -19.12 8.81 11.17
C GLN A 69 -20.55 8.27 11.33
N LYS A 70 -20.85 7.10 10.75
CA LYS A 70 -22.16 6.43 10.92
C LYS A 70 -22.46 6.02 12.37
N GLN A 71 -21.44 5.65 13.14
CA GLN A 71 -21.60 5.27 14.55
C GLN A 71 -21.83 6.46 15.49
N HIS A 72 -21.34 7.65 15.13
CA HIS A 72 -21.65 8.87 15.89
C HIS A 72 -23.11 9.29 15.70
N ARG A 73 -23.63 9.28 14.45
CA ARG A 73 -25.00 9.71 14.18
C ARG A 73 -26.08 8.86 14.88
N ASN A 74 -25.91 7.55 14.94
CA ASN A 74 -26.85 6.66 15.65
C ASN A 74 -26.83 6.77 17.19
N LYS A 75 -25.91 7.54 17.77
CA LYS A 75 -25.91 7.80 19.23
C LYS A 75 -26.62 9.09 19.60
N ASP A 76 -26.94 9.91 18.62
CA ASP A 76 -27.60 11.20 18.79
C ASP A 76 -29.11 11.13 18.49
N ASP A 77 -29.60 9.95 18.05
CA ASP A 77 -31.01 9.57 17.81
C ASP A 77 -31.50 8.59 18.90
#